data_AF-A0A9X9A3A2-F1
#
_entry.id   AF-A0A9X9A3A2-F1
#
_cell.length_a   1.000
_cell.length_b   1.000
_cell.length_c   1.000
_cell.angle_alpha   90.00
_cell.angle_beta   90.00
_cell.angle_gamma   90.00
#
_symmetry.space_group_name_H-M   'P 1'
#
loop_
_entity.id
_entity.type
_entity.pdbx_description
1 polymer ?
#
loop_
_entity_poly.entity_id
_entity_poly.type
_entity_poly.pdbx_seq_one_letter_code
_entity_poly.pdbx_strand_id
1 'polypeptide(L)' 'THDMNLALEYADRAVVLHEGKIIADNTVSNVFGNQETLQRANLRESSLTKLVKFSGISCPEKFMELYLDSNRREEGA' A
#
# COMPACT_ATOMS: atom_id res chain seq x y z
N THR A 1 -5.11 2.90 10.84
CA THR A 1 -5.23 4.33 10.46
C THR A 1 -5.81 4.40 9.05
N HIS A 2 -6.57 5.43 8.72
CA HIS A 2 -6.99 5.70 7.32
C HIS A 2 -5.96 6.52 6.54
N ASP A 3 -4.89 6.95 7.20
CA ASP A 3 -3.76 7.59 6.55
C ASP A 3 -2.84 6.53 5.95
N MET A 4 -2.89 6.43 4.63
CA MET A 4 -2.15 5.47 3.83
C MET A 4 -0.65 5.78 3.80
N ASN A 5 -0.27 7.06 3.83
CA ASN A 5 1.14 7.46 3.78
C ASN A 5 1.86 7.09 5.08
N LEU A 6 1.21 7.33 6.21
CA LEU A 6 1.75 6.94 7.51
C LEU A 6 1.93 5.42 7.62
N ALA A 7 0.95 4.64 7.15
CA ALA A 7 1.05 3.18 7.17
C ALA A 7 2.19 2.68 6.27
N LEU A 8 2.41 3.33 5.13
CA LEU A 8 3.50 3.04 4.21
C LEU A 8 4.89 3.33 4.82
N GLU A 9 5.01 4.42 5.55
CA GLU A 9 6.28 4.87 6.15
C GLU A 9 6.70 4.02 7.36
N TYR A 10 5.75 3.67 8.24
CA TYR A 10 6.08 3.13 9.57
C TYR A 10 5.74 1.65 9.78
N ALA A 11 4.93 1.02 8.92
CA ALA A 11 4.48 -0.35 9.15
C ALA A 11 5.08 -1.34 8.14
N ASP A 12 5.45 -2.52 8.62
CA ASP A 12 5.93 -3.61 7.77
C ASP A 12 4.80 -4.58 7.40
N ARG A 13 3.76 -4.66 8.24
CA ARG A 13 2.57 -5.51 8.05
C ARG A 13 1.29 -4.70 8.17
N ALA A 14 0.32 -5.00 7.31
CA ALA A 14 -1.03 -4.44 7.35
C ALA A 14 -2.08 -5.55 7.45
N VAL A 15 -3.05 -5.34 8.34
CA VAL A 15 -4.28 -6.14 8.44
C VAL A 15 -5.43 -5.24 8.06
N VAL A 16 -6.19 -5.63 7.05
CA VAL A 16 -7.31 -4.86 6.51
C VAL A 16 -8.62 -5.48 6.97
N LEU A 17 -9.43 -4.69 7.68
CA LEU A 17 -10.75 -5.09 8.13
C LEU A 17 -11.83 -4.42 7.29
N HIS A 18 -12.84 -5.19 6.91
CA HIS A 18 -14.05 -4.72 6.26
C HIS A 18 -15.25 -5.50 6.80
N GLU A 19 -16.27 -4.77 7.26
CA GLU A 19 -17.51 -5.35 7.83
C GLU A 19 -17.26 -6.43 8.92
N GLY A 20 -16.33 -6.16 9.83
CA GLY A 20 -15.99 -7.08 10.93
C GLY A 20 -15.20 -8.32 10.50
N LYS A 21 -14.75 -8.41 9.24
CA LYS A 21 -13.94 -9.50 8.73
C LYS A 21 -12.56 -9.00 8.31
N ILE A 22 -11.54 -9.84 8.51
CA ILE A 22 -10.22 -9.61 7.92
C ILE A 22 -10.31 -9.99 6.45
N ILE A 23 -10.01 -9.03 5.57
CA ILE A 23 -10.02 -9.23 4.12
C ILE A 23 -8.61 -9.26 3.52
N ALA A 24 -7.60 -8.78 4.26
CA ALA A 24 -6.19 -8.96 3.92
C ALA A 24 -5.33 -8.96 5.19
N ASP A 25 -4.24 -9.73 5.14
CA ASP A 25 -3.22 -9.81 6.19
C ASP A 25 -1.88 -10.11 5.50
N ASN A 26 -1.08 -9.08 5.25
CA ASN A 26 0.16 -9.20 4.48
C ASN A 26 1.12 -8.04 4.76
N THR A 27 2.25 -7.99 4.04
CA THR A 27 3.12 -6.80 4.02
C THR A 27 2.36 -5.58 3.50
N VAL A 28 2.77 -4.39 3.95
CA VAL A 28 2.13 -3.15 3.51
C VAL A 28 2.21 -2.99 2.00
N SER A 29 3.35 -3.30 1.37
CA SER A 29 3.51 -3.25 -0.09
C SER A 29 2.50 -4.14 -0.83
N ASN A 30 2.24 -5.35 -0.34
CA ASN A 30 1.26 -6.26 -0.96
C ASN A 30 -0.18 -5.78 -0.76
N VAL A 31 -0.52 -5.33 0.45
CA VAL A 31 -1.87 -4.82 0.74
C VAL A 31 -2.19 -3.60 -0.14
N PHE A 32 -1.22 -2.70 -0.32
CA PHE A 32 -1.41 -1.46 -1.05
C PHE A 32 -1.19 -1.60 -2.56
N GLY A 33 -0.48 -2.63 -3.01
CA GLY A 33 -0.42 -3.03 -4.42
C GLY A 33 -1.68 -3.75 -4.89
N ASN A 34 -2.44 -4.36 -3.97
CA ASN A 34 -3.66 -5.09 -4.29
C ASN A 34 -4.89 -4.17 -4.43
N GLN A 35 -5.25 -3.88 -5.68
CA GLN A 35 -6.35 -2.97 -5.99
C GLN A 35 -7.72 -3.45 -5.48
N GLU A 36 -7.98 -4.77 -5.46
CA GLU A 36 -9.24 -5.33 -4.94
C GLU A 36 -9.38 -5.06 -3.44
N THR A 37 -8.29 -5.25 -2.69
CA THR A 37 -8.25 -5.01 -1.24
C THR A 37 -8.54 -3.54 -0.93
N LEU A 38 -7.91 -2.62 -1.66
CA LEU A 38 -8.11 -1.18 -1.50
C LEU A 38 -9.55 -0.76 -1.78
N GLN A 39 -10.14 -1.27 -2.86
CA GLN A 39 -11.52 -1.00 -3.24
C GLN A 39 -12.51 -1.51 -2.19
N ARG A 40 -12.36 -2.77 -1.75
CA ARG A 40 -13.22 -3.38 -0.73
C ARG A 40 -13.12 -2.66 0.61
N ALA A 41 -11.93 -2.23 1.00
CA ALA A 41 -11.71 -1.53 2.26
C ALA A 41 -12.15 -0.05 2.24
N ASN A 42 -12.63 0.46 1.09
CA ASN A 42 -12.95 1.87 0.87
C ASN A 42 -11.77 2.80 1.27
N LEU A 43 -10.54 2.33 1.05
CA LEU A 43 -9.34 3.11 1.30
C LEU A 43 -9.17 4.11 0.15
N ARG A 44 -8.92 5.39 0.49
CA ARG A 44 -8.65 6.39 -0.53
C ARG A 44 -7.40 6.00 -1.30
N GLU A 45 -7.53 5.80 -2.61
CA GLU A 45 -6.38 5.61 -3.49
C GLU A 45 -5.45 6.83 -3.35
N SER A 46 -4.21 6.58 -2.94
CA SER A 46 -3.19 7.64 -2.87
C SER A 46 -2.79 8.07 -4.29
N SER A 47 -2.16 9.24 -4.42
CA SER A 47 -1.60 9.69 -5.70
C SER A 47 -0.60 8.67 -6.27
N LEU A 48 0.14 7.99 -5.40
CA LEU A 48 1.07 6.92 -5.77
C LEU A 48 0.32 5.71 -6.35
N THR A 49 -0.70 5.21 -5.67
CA THR A 49 -1.49 4.07 -6.16
C THR A 49 -2.14 4.39 -7.50
N LYS A 50 -2.66 5.61 -7.67
CA LYS A 50 -3.20 6.09 -8.96
C LYS A 50 -2.13 6.09 -10.04
N LEU A 51 -0.95 6.64 -9.76
CA LEU A 51 0.16 6.66 -10.71
C LEU A 51 0.53 5.24 -11.15
N VAL A 52 0.67 4.31 -10.21
CA VAL A 52 0.99 2.90 -10.50
C VAL A 52 -0.06 2.29 -11.42
N LYS A 53 -1.34 2.50 -11.13
CA LYS A 53 -2.47 2.03 -11.96
C LYS A 53 -2.45 2.60 -13.37
N PHE A 54 -2.15 3.90 -13.54
CA PHE A 54 -2.13 4.55 -14.86
C PHE A 54 -0.86 4.29 -15.66
N SER A 55 0.24 3.93 -14.99
CA SER A 55 1.56 3.75 -15.62
C SER A 55 1.75 2.42 -16.35
N GLY A 56 0.82 1.47 -16.23
CA GLY A 56 0.93 0.15 -16.87
C GLY A 56 2.04 -0.74 -16.29
N ILE A 57 2.48 -0.46 -15.06
CA ILE A 57 3.48 -1.27 -14.35
C ILE A 57 2.97 -2.70 -14.19
N SER A 58 3.75 -3.68 -14.65
CA SER A 58 3.37 -5.10 -14.64
C SER A 58 3.29 -5.72 -13.24
N CYS A 59 4.01 -5.16 -12.27
CA CYS A 59 4.04 -5.63 -10.88
C CYS A 59 3.90 -4.46 -9.89
N PRO A 60 2.67 -3.99 -9.62
CA PRO A 60 2.39 -2.90 -8.68
C PRO A 60 2.98 -3.13 -7.29
N GLU A 61 2.91 -4.35 -6.77
CA GLU A 61 3.40 -4.69 -5.43
C GLU A 61 4.91 -4.49 -5.34
N LYS A 62 5.65 -4.90 -6.38
CA LYS A 62 7.11 -4.77 -6.43
C LYS A 62 7.54 -3.32 -6.56
N PHE A 63 6.80 -2.52 -7.32
CA PHE A 63 7.04 -1.08 -7.37
C PHE A 63 6.82 -0.44 -6.00
N MET A 64 5.72 -0.79 -5.31
CA MET A 64 5.43 -0.27 -3.97
C MET A 64 6.53 -0.65 -2.98
N GLU A 65 7.00 -1.90 -2.99
CA GLU A 65 8.14 -2.35 -2.19
C GLU A 65 9.40 -1.49 -2.43
N LEU A 66 9.80 -1.32 -3.70
CA LEU A 66 10.98 -0.52 -4.06
C LEU A 66 10.85 0.96 -3.70
N TYR A 67 9.66 1.52 -3.86
CA TYR A 67 9.37 2.91 -3.49
C TYR A 67 9.53 3.14 -1.98
N LEU A 68 8.96 2.24 -1.16
CA LEU A 68 9.05 2.32 0.30
C LEU A 68 10.49 2.13 0.78
N ASP A 69 11.21 1.17 0.21
CA ASP A 69 12.63 0.96 0.51
C ASP A 69 13.47 2.20 0.16
N SER A 70 13.13 2.91 -0.91
CA SER A 70 13.83 4.12 -1.33
C SER A 70 13.56 5.29 -0.36
N ASN A 71 12.30 5.55 0.00
CA ASN A 71 11.95 6.60 0.97
C ASN A 71 12.59 6.37 2.34
N ARG A 72 12.60 5.13 2.84
CA ARG A 72 13.22 4.77 4.12
C ARG A 72 14.73 5.02 4.16
N ARG A 73 15.41 4.97 3.00
CA ARG A 73 16.84 5.29 2.90
C ARG A 73 17.12 6.78 2.87
N GLU A 74 16.21 7.59 2.31
CA GLU A 74 16.34 9.05 2.28
C GLU A 74 16.11 9.68 3.66
N GLU A 75 15.24 9.10 4.50
CA GLU A 75 14.99 9.60 5.87
C GLU A 75 16.03 9.16 6.90
N GLY A 76 16.82 8.12 6.58
CA GLY A 76 17.90 7.61 7.43
C GLY A 76 19.28 8.23 7.17
N ALA A 77 19.38 9.24 6.30
CA ALA A 77 20.62 9.90 5.88
C ALA A 77 20.82 11.29 6.52
#